data_AF-A0A2G6C5Z2-F1
#
_entry.id   AF-A0A2G6C5Z2-F1
#
_cell.length_a   1.000
_cell.length_b   1.000
_cell.length_c   1.000
_cell.angle_alpha   90.00
_cell.angle_beta   90.00
_cell.angle_gamma   90.00
#
_symmetry.space_group_name_H-M   'P 1'
#
loop_
_entity.id
_entity.type
_entity.pdbx_description
1 polymer ?
#
loop_
_entity_poly.entity_id
_entity_poly.type
_entity_poly.pdbx_seq_one_letter_code
_entity_poly.pdbx_strand_id
1 'polypeptide(L)'
;MSRSQAGFTVVEMIIIIVVIAILATITMVSYNGVQNRADKARVISTARQVTDLLGTHGVKNGDFPPNLAGTGYAGPDNVALVLYTNAPQKRVYEDLSSDENAQLFLNTCNANMPIVATADKNYNTVCYFHHFGSLRWLYVRGGDGWSWFENFTVNYGGSSGRLDESDFKLKCGSACDIAVNKIKQEFIDQGGSWPVIVPYHNIALPEPTLTTYGRASKFCLESRSTRSNDVIYHSTDAISDVATGPCPADPELHYP
;
A
#
# COMPACT_ATOMS: atom_id res chain seq x y z
N MET A 1 16.36 23.47 -59.93
CA MET A 1 15.12 24.21 -59.57
C MET A 1 15.08 24.33 -58.06
N SER A 2 15.31 25.53 -57.53
CA SER A 2 15.22 25.83 -56.10
C SER A 2 13.74 25.93 -55.73
N ARG A 3 13.24 25.07 -54.83
CA ARG A 3 11.88 25.20 -54.27
C ARG A 3 11.91 26.35 -53.26
N SER A 4 11.09 27.37 -53.49
CA SER A 4 10.79 28.39 -52.50
C SER A 4 10.12 27.74 -51.29
N GLN A 5 10.80 27.74 -50.14
CA GLN A 5 10.15 27.43 -48.86
C GLN A 5 9.17 28.58 -48.57
N ALA A 6 7.88 28.32 -48.75
CA ALA A 6 6.84 29.20 -48.27
C ALA A 6 6.88 29.18 -46.73
N GLY A 7 7.24 30.31 -46.11
CA GLY A 7 7.19 30.46 -44.67
C GLY A 7 5.74 30.48 -44.17
N PHE A 8 5.49 29.87 -43.02
CA PHE A 8 4.22 29.95 -42.32
C PHE A 8 3.93 31.40 -41.90
N THR A 9 2.68 31.83 -42.08
CA THR A 9 2.21 33.13 -41.60
C THR A 9 2.06 33.12 -40.08
N VAL A 10 2.17 34.30 -39.48
CA VAL A 10 1.92 34.49 -38.04
C VAL A 10 0.52 34.00 -37.65
N VAL A 11 -0.47 34.18 -38.53
CA VAL A 11 -1.86 33.73 -38.31
C VAL A 11 -1.94 32.22 -38.18
N GLU A 12 -1.25 31.48 -39.05
CA GLU A 12 -1.27 30.02 -39.01
C GLU A 12 -0.62 29.48 -37.74
N MET A 13 0.46 30.11 -37.26
CA MET A 13 1.07 29.75 -35.97
C MET A 13 0.16 30.06 -34.78
N ILE A 14 -0.59 31.17 -34.83
CA ILE A 14 -1.56 31.53 -33.77
C ILE A 14 -2.68 30.49 -33.71
N ILE A 15 -3.24 30.09 -34.85
CA ILE A 15 -4.32 29.10 -34.89
C ILE A 15 -3.84 27.77 -34.32
N ILE A 16 -2.62 27.33 -34.66
CA ILE A 16 -2.05 26.07 -34.15
C ILE A 16 -1.91 26.12 -32.62
N ILE A 17 -1.39 27.21 -32.07
CA ILE A 17 -1.23 27.35 -30.61
C ILE A 17 -2.59 27.35 -29.91
N VAL A 18 -3.59 28.06 -30.44
CA VAL A 18 -4.95 28.09 -29.87
C VAL A 18 -5.59 26.70 -29.91
N VAL A 19 -5.45 25.97 -31.01
CA VAL A 19 -5.99 24.61 -31.12
C VAL A 19 -5.30 23.67 -30.13
N ILE A 20 -3.97 23.73 -30.00
CA ILE A 20 -3.23 22.93 -29.00
C ILE A 20 -3.68 23.29 -27.58
N ALA A 21 -3.87 24.57 -27.28
CA ALA A 21 -4.33 25.01 -25.95
C ALA A 21 -5.71 24.43 -25.61
N ILE A 22 -6.68 24.50 -26.53
CA ILE A 22 -8.03 23.94 -26.33
C ILE A 22 -7.95 22.42 -26.15
N LEU A 23 -7.21 21.72 -27.01
CA LEU A 23 -7.05 20.26 -26.93
C LEU A 23 -6.36 19.83 -25.62
N ALA A 24 -5.34 20.56 -25.18
CA ALA A 24 -4.64 20.32 -23.92
C ALA A 24 -5.59 20.46 -22.71
N THR A 25 -6.46 21.49 -22.70
CA THR A 25 -7.42 21.67 -21.60
C THR A 25 -8.44 20.53 -21.54
N ILE A 26 -9.02 20.14 -22.68
CA ILE A 26 -10.01 19.04 -22.73
C ILE A 26 -9.37 17.71 -22.30
N THR A 27 -8.17 17.43 -22.80
CA THR A 27 -7.45 16.20 -22.45
C THR A 27 -7.12 16.13 -20.97
N MET A 28 -6.73 17.24 -20.32
CA MET A 28 -6.41 17.27 -18.88
C MET A 28 -7.63 16.90 -18.01
N VAL A 29 -8.80 17.51 -18.27
CA VAL A 29 -10.02 17.22 -17.49
C VAL A 29 -10.50 15.79 -17.70
N SER A 30 -10.51 15.31 -18.95
CA SER A 30 -10.89 13.93 -19.27
C SER A 30 -9.94 12.92 -18.65
N TYR A 31 -8.63 13.21 -18.65
CA TYR A 31 -7.60 12.34 -18.10
C TYR A 31 -7.76 12.16 -16.58
N ASN A 32 -8.02 13.25 -15.84
CA ASN A 32 -8.29 13.18 -14.39
C ASN A 32 -9.50 12.29 -14.07
N GLY A 33 -10.58 12.39 -14.85
CA GLY A 33 -11.77 11.55 -14.68
C GLY A 33 -11.53 10.07 -15.03
N VAL A 34 -10.72 9.78 -16.04
CA VAL A 34 -10.33 8.40 -16.42
C VAL A 34 -9.43 7.78 -15.36
N GLN A 35 -8.45 8.52 -14.84
CA GLN A 35 -7.55 8.05 -13.77
C GLN A 35 -8.34 7.67 -12.51
N ASN A 36 -9.25 8.54 -12.06
CA ASN A 36 -10.06 8.25 -10.87
C ASN A 36 -10.93 6.99 -11.07
N ARG A 37 -11.53 6.80 -12.25
CA ARG A 37 -12.28 5.56 -12.57
C ARG A 37 -11.39 4.31 -12.57
N ALA A 38 -10.17 4.42 -13.10
CA ALA A 38 -9.21 3.32 -13.09
C ALA A 38 -8.78 2.97 -11.66
N ASP A 39 -8.52 3.98 -10.82
CA ASP A 39 -8.16 3.79 -9.42
C ASP A 39 -9.31 3.17 -8.62
N LYS A 40 -10.56 3.61 -8.83
CA LYS A 40 -11.75 2.97 -8.24
C LYS A 40 -11.85 1.50 -8.61
N ALA A 41 -11.71 1.17 -9.91
CA ALA A 41 -11.79 -0.21 -10.38
C ALA A 41 -10.71 -1.09 -9.72
N ARG A 42 -9.48 -0.58 -9.60
CA ARG A 42 -8.37 -1.30 -8.95
C ARG A 42 -8.59 -1.50 -7.46
N VAL A 43 -9.01 -0.46 -6.73
CA VAL A 43 -9.29 -0.57 -5.29
C VAL A 43 -10.40 -1.58 -5.03
N ILE A 44 -11.49 -1.54 -5.80
CA ILE A 44 -12.60 -2.50 -5.66
C ILE A 44 -12.14 -3.93 -5.98
N SER A 45 -11.40 -4.14 -7.07
CA SER A 45 -10.92 -5.49 -7.43
C SER A 45 -9.99 -6.06 -6.36
N THR A 46 -9.10 -5.22 -5.83
CA THR A 46 -8.18 -5.59 -4.75
C THR A 46 -8.94 -5.91 -3.46
N ALA A 47 -9.88 -5.05 -3.06
CA ALA A 47 -10.70 -5.26 -1.88
C ALA A 47 -11.45 -6.60 -1.95
N ARG A 48 -12.05 -6.93 -3.09
CA ARG A 48 -12.72 -8.23 -3.31
C ARG A 48 -11.77 -9.41 -3.18
N GLN A 49 -10.60 -9.34 -3.82
CA GLN A 49 -9.60 -10.40 -3.74
C GLN A 49 -9.20 -10.69 -2.29
N VAL A 50 -8.96 -9.64 -1.49
CA VAL A 50 -8.58 -9.79 -0.08
C VAL A 50 -9.76 -10.29 0.75
N THR A 51 -10.97 -9.80 0.48
CA THR A 51 -12.20 -10.28 1.15
C THR A 51 -12.39 -11.79 0.93
N ASP A 52 -12.17 -12.28 -0.30
CA ASP A 52 -12.24 -13.70 -0.63
C ASP A 52 -11.17 -14.53 0.10
N LEU A 53 -9.95 -13.99 0.23
CA LEU A 53 -8.88 -14.60 1.01
C LEU A 53 -9.23 -14.69 2.49
N LEU A 54 -9.79 -13.62 3.06
CA LEU A 54 -10.26 -13.57 4.45
C LEU A 54 -11.41 -14.55 4.69
N GLY A 55 -12.37 -14.63 3.76
CA GLY A 55 -13.46 -15.60 3.82
C GLY A 55 -12.95 -17.05 3.75
N THR A 56 -12.01 -17.32 2.85
CA THR A 56 -11.37 -18.65 2.74
C THR A 56 -10.61 -19.01 4.03
N HIS A 57 -9.87 -18.06 4.60
CA HIS A 57 -9.17 -18.25 5.87
C HIS A 57 -10.17 -18.52 7.01
N GLY A 58 -11.25 -17.74 7.09
CA GLY A 58 -12.32 -17.94 8.07
C GLY A 58 -12.95 -19.33 8.01
N VAL A 59 -13.21 -19.85 6.81
CA VAL A 59 -13.76 -21.21 6.63
C VAL A 59 -12.75 -22.29 7.00
N LYS A 60 -11.47 -22.12 6.63
CA LYS A 60 -10.43 -23.13 6.89
C LYS A 60 -10.02 -23.22 8.36
N ASN A 61 -9.84 -22.06 8.99
CA ASN A 61 -9.24 -21.95 10.32
C ASN A 61 -10.29 -21.70 11.42
N GLY A 62 -11.52 -21.35 11.04
CA GLY A 62 -12.59 -21.01 11.99
C GLY A 62 -12.42 -19.65 12.64
N ASP A 63 -11.53 -18.79 12.12
CA ASP A 63 -11.25 -17.45 12.61
C ASP A 63 -10.71 -16.52 11.49
N PHE A 64 -10.78 -15.21 11.72
CA PHE A 64 -10.10 -14.22 10.88
C PHE A 64 -8.68 -13.92 11.40
N PRO A 65 -7.73 -13.60 10.50
CA PRO A 65 -6.36 -13.30 10.90
C PRO A 65 -6.29 -11.89 11.53
N PRO A 66 -5.42 -11.66 12.53
CA PRO A 66 -5.30 -10.37 13.23
C PRO A 66 -4.84 -9.22 12.34
N ASN A 67 -4.16 -9.52 11.24
CA ASN A 67 -3.71 -8.59 10.22
C ASN A 67 -3.56 -9.37 8.89
N LEU A 68 -3.15 -8.69 7.81
CA LEU A 68 -2.95 -9.35 6.52
C LEU A 68 -1.69 -10.24 6.47
N ALA A 69 -0.80 -10.19 7.49
CA ALA A 69 0.32 -11.12 7.55
C ALA A 69 -0.20 -12.55 7.73
N GLY A 70 0.24 -13.47 6.86
CA GLY A 70 -0.19 -14.87 6.88
C GLY A 70 -1.37 -15.19 5.97
N THR A 71 -2.02 -14.18 5.38
CA THR A 71 -2.98 -14.41 4.27
C THR A 71 -2.30 -14.70 2.94
N GLY A 72 -0.95 -14.63 2.90
CA GLY A 72 -0.16 -14.67 1.67
C GLY A 72 -0.41 -13.48 0.75
N TYR A 73 -1.19 -12.48 1.20
CA TYR A 73 -1.55 -11.35 0.38
C TYR A 73 -0.40 -10.34 0.30
N ALA A 74 0.04 -10.10 -0.93
CA ALA A 74 0.91 -9.00 -1.27
C ALA A 74 0.12 -7.94 -2.05
N GLY A 75 -0.04 -6.77 -1.45
CA GLY A 75 -0.77 -5.66 -2.06
C GLY A 75 -0.09 -5.07 -3.29
N PRO A 76 -0.84 -4.60 -4.28
CA PRO A 76 -0.27 -3.79 -5.35
C PRO A 76 0.22 -2.45 -4.78
N ASP A 77 1.21 -1.84 -5.44
CA ASP A 77 1.87 -0.58 -5.03
C ASP A 77 0.94 0.65 -5.01
N ASN A 78 -0.33 0.48 -5.39
CA ASN A 78 -1.29 1.55 -5.60
C ASN A 78 -2.59 1.40 -4.82
N VAL A 79 -2.71 0.38 -3.95
CA VAL A 79 -3.87 0.19 -3.06
C VAL A 79 -3.38 -0.03 -1.63
N ALA A 80 -3.64 0.94 -0.76
CA ALA A 80 -3.41 0.81 0.68
C ALA A 80 -4.55 0.02 1.31
N LEU A 81 -4.19 -0.92 2.19
CA LEU A 81 -5.13 -1.83 2.84
C LEU A 81 -4.87 -1.85 4.33
N VAL A 82 -5.93 -1.77 5.10
CA VAL A 82 -5.87 -1.90 6.56
C VAL A 82 -6.97 -2.85 7.01
N LEU A 83 -6.59 -3.84 7.81
CA LEU A 83 -7.50 -4.87 8.28
C LEU A 83 -7.73 -4.70 9.78
N TYR A 84 -8.96 -4.37 10.13
CA TYR A 84 -9.44 -4.33 11.50
C TYR A 84 -10.10 -5.66 11.87
N THR A 85 -9.74 -6.27 12.99
CA THR A 85 -10.35 -7.54 13.46
C THR A 85 -10.55 -7.56 14.97
N ASN A 86 -11.45 -8.40 15.47
CA ASN A 86 -11.55 -8.65 16.92
C ASN A 86 -10.63 -9.79 17.38
N ALA A 87 -9.52 -10.03 16.68
CA ALA A 87 -8.60 -11.10 17.03
C ALA A 87 -8.02 -10.88 18.45
N PRO A 88 -7.98 -11.91 19.31
CA PRO A 88 -7.52 -11.74 20.68
C PRO A 88 -6.02 -11.47 20.78
N GLN A 89 -5.22 -11.99 19.83
CA GLN A 89 -3.76 -11.86 19.80
C GLN A 89 -3.20 -11.91 18.37
N LYS A 90 -2.00 -11.36 18.19
CA LYS A 90 -1.20 -11.47 16.97
C LYS A 90 -0.59 -12.87 16.85
N ARG A 91 -0.49 -13.37 15.61
CA ARG A 91 0.13 -14.66 15.30
C ARG A 91 1.64 -14.53 15.18
N VAL A 92 2.39 -15.54 15.63
CA VAL A 92 3.86 -15.52 15.66
C VAL A 92 4.41 -16.53 14.64
N TYR A 93 5.47 -16.13 13.94
CA TYR A 93 6.21 -16.96 13.02
C TYR A 93 7.53 -17.40 13.66
N GLU A 94 7.94 -18.63 13.39
CA GLU A 94 9.20 -19.20 13.85
C GLU A 94 9.97 -19.74 12.63
N ASP A 95 11.30 -19.83 12.75
CA ASP A 95 12.18 -20.43 11.74
C ASP A 95 12.05 -19.86 10.30
N LEU A 96 11.74 -18.56 10.19
CA LEU A 96 11.63 -17.89 8.90
C LEU A 96 12.96 -17.85 8.14
N SER A 97 12.93 -18.18 6.85
CA SER A 97 14.03 -17.86 5.95
C SER A 97 14.23 -16.34 5.82
N SER A 98 15.38 -15.93 5.29
CA SER A 98 15.69 -14.51 5.09
C SER A 98 14.62 -13.77 4.27
N ASP A 99 14.06 -14.43 3.26
CA ASP A 99 13.07 -13.84 2.37
C ASP A 99 11.68 -13.81 3.01
N GLU A 100 11.30 -14.84 3.78
CA GLU A 100 10.06 -14.85 4.54
C GLU A 100 10.09 -13.82 5.68
N ASN A 101 11.22 -13.64 6.35
CA ASN A 101 11.42 -12.58 7.34
C ASN A 101 11.23 -11.19 6.71
N ALA A 102 11.72 -10.98 5.48
CA ALA A 102 11.46 -9.74 4.74
C ALA A 102 9.98 -9.58 4.36
N GLN A 103 9.32 -10.66 3.95
CA GLN A 103 7.88 -10.63 3.68
C GLN A 103 7.07 -10.30 4.94
N LEU A 104 7.45 -10.84 6.10
CA LEU A 104 6.84 -10.50 7.38
C LEU A 104 7.00 -8.99 7.65
N PHE A 105 8.19 -8.44 7.43
CA PHE A 105 8.41 -7.00 7.55
C PHE A 105 7.50 -6.19 6.61
N LEU A 106 7.39 -6.60 5.34
CA LEU A 106 6.54 -5.96 4.35
C LEU A 106 5.06 -5.96 4.76
N ASN A 107 4.57 -7.08 5.29
CA ASN A 107 3.19 -7.21 5.76
C ASN A 107 2.92 -6.33 6.98
N THR A 108 3.82 -6.35 7.96
CA THR A 108 3.72 -5.50 9.16
C THR A 108 3.81 -4.03 8.82
N CYS A 109 4.68 -3.65 7.87
CA CYS A 109 4.80 -2.30 7.36
C CYS A 109 3.44 -1.82 6.82
N ASN A 110 2.84 -2.59 5.90
CA ASN A 110 1.56 -2.25 5.29
C ASN A 110 0.39 -2.19 6.27
N ALA A 111 0.33 -3.10 7.25
CA ALA A 111 -0.69 -3.10 8.30
C ALA A 111 -0.66 -1.80 9.14
N ASN A 112 0.55 -1.31 9.42
CA ASN A 112 0.76 -0.23 10.38
C ASN A 112 1.06 1.13 9.72
N MET A 113 0.96 1.23 8.40
CA MET A 113 1.14 2.52 7.74
C MET A 113 0.09 3.53 8.22
N PRO A 114 0.50 4.78 8.50
CA PRO A 114 -0.41 5.77 9.05
C PRO A 114 -1.44 6.15 7.99
N ILE A 115 -2.72 5.88 8.26
CA ILE A 115 -3.83 6.40 7.46
C ILE A 115 -4.25 7.79 7.96
N VAL A 116 -3.29 8.69 8.11
CA VAL A 116 -3.58 10.02 8.67
C VAL A 116 -4.01 10.95 7.54
N ALA A 117 -5.19 11.56 7.70
CA ALA A 117 -5.56 12.77 6.99
C ALA A 117 -5.11 13.96 7.84
N THR A 118 -4.03 14.63 7.42
CA THR A 118 -3.71 15.96 7.93
C THR A 118 -4.44 17.00 7.07
N ALA A 119 -4.50 18.26 7.51
CA ALA A 119 -5.13 19.35 6.75
C ALA A 119 -4.55 19.50 5.32
N ASP A 120 -3.30 19.06 5.10
CA ASP A 120 -2.56 19.27 3.85
C ASP A 120 -2.17 17.97 3.12
N LYS A 121 -2.21 16.80 3.78
CA LYS A 121 -1.76 15.52 3.20
C LYS A 121 -2.53 14.32 3.77
N ASN A 122 -3.06 13.48 2.88
CA ASN A 122 -3.54 12.14 3.20
C ASN A 122 -2.43 11.12 2.91
N TYR A 123 -2.08 10.31 3.90
CA TYR A 123 -1.03 9.30 3.76
C TYR A 123 -1.63 7.94 3.38
N ASN A 124 -2.19 7.83 2.18
CA ASN A 124 -2.54 6.52 1.62
C ASN A 124 -1.26 5.88 1.05
N THR A 125 -0.47 5.26 1.92
CA THR A 125 0.88 4.78 1.59
C THR A 125 0.99 3.26 1.70
N VAL A 126 1.81 2.66 0.85
CA VAL A 126 2.01 1.21 0.75
C VAL A 126 3.51 0.94 0.72
N CYS A 127 3.93 -0.03 1.50
CA CYS A 127 5.25 -0.63 1.45
C CYS A 127 5.30 -1.69 0.36
N TYR A 128 6.34 -1.71 -0.45
CA TYR A 128 6.56 -2.70 -1.50
C TYR A 128 8.05 -2.89 -1.79
N PHE A 129 8.41 -4.07 -2.28
CA PHE A 129 9.75 -4.33 -2.79
C PHE A 129 9.92 -3.76 -4.19
N HIS A 130 11.04 -3.10 -4.43
CA HIS A 130 11.45 -2.59 -5.73
C HIS A 130 12.85 -3.07 -6.05
N HIS A 131 13.12 -3.37 -7.32
CA HIS A 131 14.46 -3.75 -7.76
C HIS A 131 14.82 -3.12 -9.11
N PHE A 132 16.10 -2.86 -9.33
CA PHE A 132 16.64 -2.38 -10.60
C PHE A 132 18.01 -3.01 -10.82
N GLY A 133 18.11 -3.92 -11.79
CA GLY A 133 19.28 -4.78 -11.90
C GLY A 133 19.46 -5.62 -10.63
N SER A 134 20.65 -5.53 -10.01
CA SER A 134 20.98 -6.22 -8.75
C SER A 134 20.64 -5.42 -7.49
N LEU A 135 20.14 -4.20 -7.64
CA LEU A 135 19.79 -3.33 -6.52
C LEU A 135 18.37 -3.65 -6.04
N ARG A 136 18.17 -3.67 -4.73
CA ARG A 136 16.93 -4.09 -4.06
C ARG A 136 16.58 -3.11 -2.94
N TRP A 137 15.31 -2.73 -2.86
CA TRP A 137 14.82 -1.71 -1.94
C TRP A 137 13.43 -2.05 -1.40
N LEU A 138 13.17 -1.66 -0.16
CA LEU A 138 11.83 -1.58 0.39
C LEU A 138 11.32 -0.15 0.26
N TYR A 139 10.55 0.13 -0.77
CA TYR A 139 9.99 1.45 -1.00
C TYR A 139 8.67 1.64 -0.25
N VAL A 140 8.38 2.88 0.16
CA VAL A 140 7.01 3.29 0.47
C VAL A 140 6.63 4.45 -0.41
N ARG A 141 5.48 4.31 -1.05
CA ARG A 141 4.92 5.35 -1.88
C ARG A 141 4.43 6.52 -1.01
N GLY A 142 4.91 7.74 -1.26
CA GLY A 142 4.47 8.94 -0.55
C GLY A 142 4.27 10.14 -1.48
N GLY A 143 3.01 10.52 -1.73
CA GLY A 143 2.63 11.75 -2.42
C GLY A 143 2.85 11.76 -3.94
N ASP A 144 2.11 12.65 -4.58
CA ASP A 144 1.89 12.90 -6.01
C ASP A 144 2.98 13.79 -6.67
N GLY A 145 4.15 13.92 -6.03
CA GLY A 145 5.26 14.77 -6.46
C GLY A 145 6.34 14.08 -7.30
N TRP A 146 7.07 14.88 -8.08
CA TRP A 146 8.21 14.50 -8.95
C TRP A 146 9.52 14.21 -8.19
N SER A 147 9.47 14.13 -6.87
CA SER A 147 10.64 13.91 -6.04
C SER A 147 10.67 12.47 -5.54
N TRP A 148 11.51 11.68 -6.20
CA TRP A 148 11.84 10.29 -5.90
C TRP A 148 12.34 10.04 -4.45
N PHE A 149 12.45 11.09 -3.61
CA PHE A 149 13.09 11.10 -2.30
C PHE A 149 12.39 11.91 -1.18
N GLU A 150 11.33 12.68 -1.44
CA GLU A 150 10.96 13.76 -0.48
C GLU A 150 10.01 13.39 0.67
N ASN A 151 9.44 12.19 0.75
CA ASN A 151 8.62 11.84 1.92
C ASN A 151 9.03 10.55 2.64
N PHE A 152 9.95 9.77 2.06
CA PHE A 152 10.25 8.45 2.58
C PHE A 152 11.66 8.01 2.18
N THR A 153 12.61 8.10 3.10
CA THR A 153 13.98 7.61 2.88
C THR A 153 14.21 6.51 3.88
N VAL A 154 13.96 5.28 3.46
CA VAL A 154 14.67 4.16 4.06
C VAL A 154 16.08 4.25 3.50
N ASN A 155 17.09 4.32 4.36
CA ASN A 155 18.47 4.21 3.91
C ASN A 155 18.73 2.73 3.60
N TYR A 156 19.46 2.37 2.57
CA TYR A 156 19.59 0.95 2.18
C TYR A 156 21.04 0.58 1.94
N GLY A 157 21.40 -0.64 2.33
CA GLY A 157 22.66 -1.28 1.97
C GLY A 157 22.69 -1.73 0.51
N GLY A 158 22.91 -0.81 -0.43
CA GLY A 158 23.38 -1.09 -1.81
C GLY A 158 22.84 -2.36 -2.51
N SER A 159 23.71 -3.11 -3.17
CA SER A 159 23.39 -4.39 -3.85
C SER A 159 23.07 -5.54 -2.91
N SER A 160 23.38 -5.42 -1.62
CA SER A 160 23.11 -6.46 -0.63
C SER A 160 21.64 -6.50 -0.20
N GLY A 161 20.85 -5.45 -0.52
CA GLY A 161 19.44 -5.37 -0.14
C GLY A 161 19.24 -5.38 1.37
N ARG A 162 20.30 -5.07 2.13
CA ARG A 162 20.29 -5.12 3.60
C ARG A 162 19.60 -3.87 4.13
N LEU A 163 18.66 -4.08 5.02
CA LEU A 163 17.95 -3.07 5.77
C LEU A 163 18.15 -3.30 7.26
N ASP A 164 18.89 -2.40 7.92
CA ASP A 164 19.04 -2.42 9.37
C ASP A 164 17.91 -1.65 10.06
N GLU A 165 17.64 -1.96 11.33
CA GLU A 165 16.54 -1.33 12.07
C GLU A 165 16.63 0.20 12.10
N SER A 166 17.85 0.74 12.20
CA SER A 166 18.12 2.17 12.22
C SER A 166 17.81 2.87 10.91
N ASP A 167 17.77 2.12 9.81
CA ASP A 167 17.60 2.68 8.48
C ASP A 167 16.13 2.91 8.12
N PHE A 168 15.20 2.18 8.76
CA PHE A 168 13.77 2.35 8.56
C PHE A 168 13.24 3.58 9.31
N LYS A 169 13.03 4.67 8.56
CA LYS A 169 12.51 5.97 9.04
C LYS A 169 11.57 6.60 8.02
N LEU A 170 10.47 7.21 8.48
CA LEU A 170 9.56 7.97 7.62
C LEU A 170 9.67 9.47 7.96
N LYS A 171 9.54 10.36 6.97
CA LYS A 171 9.78 11.80 7.13
C LYS A 171 8.49 12.63 7.19
N CYS A 172 7.47 12.17 7.91
CA CYS A 172 6.18 12.88 8.03
C CYS A 172 5.80 13.37 9.45
N GLY A 173 6.79 13.55 10.33
CA GLY A 173 6.59 14.05 11.69
C GLY A 173 6.07 12.99 12.67
N SER A 174 5.44 13.42 13.76
CA SER A 174 5.10 12.55 14.90
C SER A 174 4.18 11.37 14.54
N ALA A 175 3.25 11.55 13.61
CA ALA A 175 2.39 10.48 13.13
C ALA A 175 3.19 9.35 12.45
N CYS A 176 4.20 9.73 11.67
CA CYS A 176 5.14 8.79 11.08
C CYS A 176 6.00 8.12 12.14
N ASP A 177 6.52 8.85 13.13
CA ASP A 177 7.36 8.26 14.18
C ASP A 177 6.59 7.20 14.99
N ILE A 178 5.32 7.47 15.30
CA ILE A 178 4.43 6.51 15.96
C ILE A 178 4.26 5.26 15.08
N ALA A 179 3.99 5.44 13.78
CA ALA A 179 3.84 4.32 12.85
C ALA A 179 5.13 3.51 12.71
N VAL A 180 6.31 4.15 12.56
CA VAL A 180 7.61 3.46 12.51
C VAL A 180 7.81 2.60 13.75
N ASN A 181 7.58 3.17 14.92
CA ASN A 181 7.77 2.45 16.18
C ASN A 181 6.81 1.27 16.29
N LYS A 182 5.53 1.46 15.89
CA LYS A 182 4.54 0.38 15.85
C LYS A 182 4.97 -0.73 14.86
N ILE A 183 5.39 -0.37 13.65
CA ILE A 183 5.89 -1.33 12.65
C ILE A 183 7.06 -2.15 13.20
N LYS A 184 8.07 -1.50 13.79
CA LYS A 184 9.24 -2.17 14.34
C LYS A 184 8.87 -3.11 15.47
N GLN A 185 8.03 -2.64 16.40
CA GLN A 185 7.58 -3.43 17.53
C GLN A 185 6.78 -4.65 17.07
N GLU A 186 5.78 -4.44 16.20
CA GLU A 186 4.94 -5.52 15.70
C GLU A 186 5.71 -6.54 14.87
N PHE A 187 6.76 -6.12 14.18
CA PHE A 187 7.61 -7.01 13.40
C PHE A 187 8.34 -7.99 14.31
N ILE A 188 8.96 -7.50 15.39
CA ILE A 188 9.63 -8.34 16.39
C ILE A 188 8.63 -9.19 17.16
N ASP A 189 7.47 -8.64 17.56
CA ASP A 189 6.42 -9.36 18.28
C ASP A 189 5.86 -10.55 17.46
N GLN A 190 5.94 -10.50 16.14
CA GLN A 190 5.52 -11.59 15.23
C GLN A 190 6.66 -12.56 14.89
N GLY A 191 7.82 -12.46 15.53
CA GLY A 191 8.98 -13.34 15.30
C GLY A 191 9.95 -12.86 14.21
N GLY A 192 9.77 -11.63 13.73
CA GLY A 192 10.70 -10.99 12.81
C GLY A 192 12.06 -10.68 13.44
N SER A 193 13.08 -10.57 12.61
CA SER A 193 14.44 -10.24 13.05
C SER A 193 15.14 -9.24 12.10
N TRP A 194 16.00 -8.41 12.68
CA TRP A 194 16.88 -7.52 11.92
C TRP A 194 18.26 -8.17 11.73
N PRO A 195 18.96 -7.92 10.61
CA PRO A 195 18.56 -7.10 9.46
C PRO A 195 17.49 -7.80 8.60
N VAL A 196 16.70 -7.00 7.89
CA VAL A 196 15.84 -7.49 6.81
C VAL A 196 16.65 -7.50 5.52
N ILE A 197 16.65 -8.62 4.80
CA ILE A 197 17.27 -8.70 3.46
C ILE A 197 16.15 -8.68 2.43
N VAL A 198 16.02 -7.56 1.71
CA VAL A 198 14.95 -7.36 0.74
C VAL A 198 15.10 -8.37 -0.42
N PRO A 199 14.07 -9.19 -0.73
CA PRO A 199 14.11 -10.14 -1.84
C PRO A 199 13.83 -9.44 -3.18
N TYR A 200 13.92 -10.18 -4.29
CA TYR A 200 13.57 -9.67 -5.62
C TYR A 200 12.06 -9.66 -5.88
N HIS A 201 11.32 -10.50 -5.15
CA HIS A 201 9.89 -10.70 -5.33
C HIS A 201 9.26 -11.03 -3.97
N ASN A 202 7.95 -10.88 -3.91
CA ASN A 202 7.17 -11.27 -2.74
C ASN A 202 7.12 -12.79 -2.64
N ILE A 203 7.14 -13.31 -1.42
CA ILE A 203 7.13 -14.75 -1.12
C ILE A 203 5.96 -15.03 -0.18
N ALA A 204 5.39 -16.24 -0.23
CA ALA A 204 4.34 -16.61 0.71
C ALA A 204 4.94 -16.89 2.09
N LEU A 205 4.28 -16.43 3.16
CA LEU A 205 4.64 -16.83 4.52
C LEU A 205 4.11 -18.24 4.82
N PRO A 206 4.81 -19.03 5.66
CA PRO A 206 4.27 -20.28 6.18
C PRO A 206 3.06 -20.02 7.09
N GLU A 207 2.30 -21.07 7.41
CA GLU A 207 1.25 -20.96 8.41
C GLU A 207 1.87 -20.63 9.79
N PRO A 208 1.41 -19.59 10.49
CA PRO A 208 1.97 -19.20 11.78
C PRO A 208 1.56 -20.14 12.91
N THR A 209 2.35 -20.18 13.98
CA THR A 209 2.03 -20.92 15.20
C THR A 209 0.96 -20.18 16.01
N LEU A 210 -0.14 -20.85 16.33
CA LEU A 210 -1.22 -20.28 17.16
C LEU A 210 -0.83 -20.30 18.64
N THR A 211 -0.79 -19.14 19.27
CA THR A 211 -0.38 -19.01 20.68
C THR A 211 -1.55 -18.94 21.68
N THR A 212 -2.82 -18.85 21.25
CA THR A 212 -3.97 -18.68 22.17
C THR A 212 -5.32 -19.24 21.74
N TYR A 213 -6.22 -19.38 22.73
CA TYR A 213 -7.64 -19.74 22.60
C TYR A 213 -8.51 -18.48 22.47
N GLY A 214 -9.03 -18.24 21.28
CA GLY A 214 -10.07 -17.25 20.98
C GLY A 214 -10.14 -17.04 19.47
N ARG A 215 -11.34 -16.84 18.91
CA ARG A 215 -11.56 -16.76 17.46
C ARG A 215 -11.94 -15.34 17.10
N ALA A 216 -11.23 -14.74 16.14
CA ALA A 216 -11.71 -13.52 15.51
C ALA A 216 -12.94 -13.87 14.67
N SER A 217 -14.07 -13.26 15.01
CA SER A 217 -15.37 -13.49 14.35
C SER A 217 -15.82 -12.32 13.49
N LYS A 218 -15.15 -11.17 13.61
CA LYS A 218 -15.46 -9.95 12.88
C LYS A 218 -14.22 -9.41 12.20
N PHE A 219 -14.42 -8.81 11.04
CA PHE A 219 -13.40 -7.98 10.42
C PHE A 219 -14.01 -6.79 9.68
N CYS A 220 -13.20 -5.77 9.50
CA CYS A 220 -13.42 -4.75 8.50
C CYS A 220 -12.12 -4.50 7.75
N LEU A 221 -12.12 -4.75 6.45
CA LEU A 221 -11.02 -4.43 5.56
C LEU A 221 -11.30 -3.09 4.90
N GLU A 222 -10.46 -2.10 5.16
CA GLU A 222 -10.46 -0.82 4.50
C GLU A 222 -9.47 -0.80 3.34
N SER A 223 -9.86 -0.24 2.21
CA SER A 223 -9.07 -0.17 0.98
C SER A 223 -9.07 1.25 0.42
N ARG A 224 -7.89 1.81 0.16
CA ARG A 224 -7.71 3.20 -0.30
C ARG A 224 -6.80 3.28 -1.51
N SER A 225 -7.10 4.19 -2.45
CA SER A 225 -6.14 4.51 -3.52
C SER A 225 -4.98 5.31 -2.95
N THR A 226 -3.76 4.97 -3.35
CA THR A 226 -2.56 5.75 -3.01
C THR A 226 -2.43 7.03 -3.85
N ARG A 227 -3.30 7.23 -4.85
CA ARG A 227 -3.25 8.36 -5.79
C ARG A 227 -4.47 9.27 -5.69
N SER A 228 -5.63 8.71 -5.32
CA SER A 228 -6.90 9.43 -5.24
C SER A 228 -7.44 9.36 -3.83
N ASN A 229 -7.39 10.49 -3.14
CA ASN A 229 -7.77 10.60 -1.73
C ASN A 229 -9.27 10.35 -1.47
N ASP A 230 -10.11 10.52 -2.49
CA ASP A 230 -11.57 10.28 -2.47
C ASP A 230 -11.95 8.82 -2.71
N VAL A 231 -10.99 7.96 -3.09
CA VAL A 231 -11.23 6.55 -3.40
C VAL A 231 -10.97 5.72 -2.16
N ILE A 232 -12.03 5.52 -1.37
CA ILE A 232 -12.04 4.75 -0.13
C ILE A 232 -13.21 3.77 -0.18
N TYR A 233 -12.93 2.51 0.13
CA TYR A 233 -13.91 1.44 0.21
C TYR A 233 -13.63 0.56 1.42
N HIS A 234 -14.63 -0.21 1.84
CA HIS A 234 -14.47 -1.24 2.86
C HIS A 234 -15.28 -2.49 2.55
N SER A 235 -14.97 -3.58 3.27
CA SER A 235 -15.74 -4.83 3.31
C SER A 235 -15.73 -5.36 4.73
N THR A 236 -16.75 -6.13 5.11
CA THR A 236 -16.89 -6.66 6.48
C THR A 236 -17.26 -8.13 6.46
N ASP A 237 -17.24 -8.79 7.62
CA ASP A 237 -17.70 -10.17 7.78
C ASP A 237 -19.19 -10.37 7.41
N ALA A 238 -20.00 -9.31 7.53
CA ALA A 238 -21.43 -9.33 7.21
C ALA A 238 -21.74 -9.01 5.74
N ILE A 239 -20.79 -8.42 4.99
CA ILE A 239 -20.99 -7.94 3.61
C ILE A 239 -19.94 -8.58 2.72
N SER A 240 -20.37 -9.52 1.86
CA SER A 240 -19.49 -10.18 0.89
C SER A 240 -19.08 -9.31 -0.30
N ASP A 241 -19.58 -8.07 -0.39
CA ASP A 241 -19.24 -7.11 -1.44
C ASP A 241 -18.64 -5.83 -0.83
N VAL A 242 -18.07 -4.99 -1.68
CA VAL A 242 -17.30 -3.82 -1.29
C VAL A 242 -18.20 -2.58 -1.23
N ALA A 243 -18.26 -1.94 -0.08
CA ALA A 243 -19.03 -0.72 0.18
C ALA A 243 -18.16 0.53 0.11
N THR A 244 -18.75 1.66 -0.28
CA THR A 244 -18.04 2.95 -0.37
C THR A 244 -17.82 3.56 1.01
N GLY A 245 -16.64 4.16 1.23
CA GLY A 245 -16.28 4.87 2.46
C GLY A 245 -15.39 4.04 3.38
N PRO A 246 -14.92 4.65 4.50
CA PRO A 246 -14.06 3.99 5.48
C PRO A 246 -14.82 2.90 6.24
N CYS A 247 -14.08 2.07 6.97
CA CYS A 247 -14.67 1.12 7.92
C CYS A 247 -15.58 1.83 8.92
N PRO A 248 -16.79 1.31 9.19
CA PRO A 248 -17.64 1.85 10.24
C PRO A 248 -16.97 1.69 11.60
N ALA A 249 -17.20 2.64 12.51
CA ALA A 249 -16.66 2.55 13.86
C ALA A 249 -17.29 1.35 14.59
N ASP A 250 -16.46 0.37 14.97
CA ASP A 250 -16.83 -0.76 15.82
C ASP A 250 -15.81 -0.87 16.96
N PRO A 251 -16.25 -0.73 18.24
CA PRO A 251 -15.33 -0.80 19.38
C PRO A 251 -14.77 -2.20 19.64
N GLU A 252 -15.31 -3.26 19.03
CA GLU A 252 -14.79 -4.63 19.14
C GLU A 252 -13.64 -4.89 18.16
N LEU A 253 -13.52 -4.07 17.11
CA LEU A 253 -12.45 -4.20 16.14
C LEU A 253 -11.19 -3.51 16.66
N HIS A 254 -10.11 -4.26 16.66
CA HIS A 254 -8.79 -3.87 17.11
C HIS A 254 -7.79 -4.19 15.98
N TYR A 255 -6.57 -3.64 16.09
CA TYR A 255 -5.50 -3.81 15.09
C TYR A 255 -5.77 -3.11 13.74
N PRO A 256 -4.93 -2.16 13.34
CA PRO A 256 -4.58 -1.95 11.95
C PRO A 256 -3.30 -2.74 11.60
#